data_AF-A0A2Y9S6Z6-F1
#
_entry.id   AF-A0A2Y9S6Z6-F1
#
_cell.length_a   1.000
_cell.length_b   1.000
_cell.length_c   1.000
_cell.angle_alpha   90.00
_cell.angle_beta   90.00
_cell.angle_gamma   90.00
#
_symmetry.space_group_name_H-M   'P 1'
#
loop_
_entity.id
_entity.type
_entity.pdbx_description
1 polymer ?
#
loop_
_entity_poly.entity_id
_entity_poly.type
_entity_poly.pdbx_seq_one_letter_code
_entity_poly.pdbx_strand_id
1 'polypeptide(L)'
;MHCPRLALGLGFCLLVGMALCSLWVYVENWLLVSYVPYYLPCPEIFNMKLQYKGEKPFQPVTSPTELLTLTPWLAPIVSEGTFDPELLHHIYQPLNLTVGVTVFAVGTYTQFVQHFLESAEQFFMQGFRVHYYVFTNDPTAVPRIQLGSGRLVSIIPIQTHSRWEEISTRRMETISQHIAERAHREIDYLFCLNVDMVFRNPWGPETLGDLVAAIHPGYFAVPRQQFPYERRPLSTAFVADGEGDFYYGGAVFGGRAARVYEFTRGCHMGILADKANGIMAAWQEESHLNRRFISHKPSKVLSPEYLWDDRKPQPPSLKLIRFSTLDKDTDWLRS
;
A
#
# COMPACT_ATOMS: atom_id res chain seq x y z
N MET A 1 -25.49 77.61 -3.63
CA MET A 1 -24.17 77.16 -3.12
C MET A 1 -24.34 75.80 -2.46
N HIS A 2 -23.34 74.92 -2.65
CA HIS A 2 -23.12 73.61 -2.00
C HIS A 2 -23.99 72.42 -2.43
N CYS A 3 -23.60 71.75 -3.53
CA CYS A 3 -23.30 70.31 -3.45
C CYS A 3 -22.38 69.73 -4.57
N PRO A 4 -21.24 70.34 -5.00
CA PRO A 4 -20.32 69.65 -5.92
C PRO A 4 -19.29 68.76 -5.20
N ARG A 5 -19.07 68.97 -3.89
CA ARG A 5 -18.00 68.30 -3.13
C ARG A 5 -18.35 66.88 -2.67
N LEU A 6 -19.63 66.58 -2.43
CA LEU A 6 -20.08 65.26 -2.01
C LEU A 6 -20.05 64.23 -3.16
N ALA A 7 -20.40 64.64 -4.38
CA ALA A 7 -20.37 63.76 -5.56
C ALA A 7 -18.93 63.35 -5.95
N LEU A 8 -17.98 64.28 -5.83
CA LEU A 8 -16.56 64.01 -6.04
C LEU A 8 -15.96 63.08 -4.97
N GLY A 9 -16.37 63.23 -3.71
CA GLY A 9 -15.96 62.33 -2.63
C GLY A 9 -16.48 60.90 -2.81
N LEU A 10 -17.77 60.74 -3.16
CA LEU A 10 -18.38 59.44 -3.43
C LEU A 10 -17.77 58.74 -4.66
N GLY A 11 -17.48 59.50 -5.72
CA GLY A 11 -16.82 58.97 -6.91
C GLY A 11 -15.40 58.47 -6.62
N PHE A 12 -14.65 59.20 -5.77
CA PHE A 12 -13.30 58.78 -5.38
C PHE A 12 -13.30 57.53 -4.51
N CYS A 13 -14.25 57.41 -3.57
CA CYS A 13 -14.39 56.20 -2.74
C CYS A 13 -14.76 54.96 -3.58
N LEU A 14 -15.60 55.10 -4.60
CA LEU A 14 -15.94 54.00 -5.51
C LEU A 14 -14.73 53.54 -6.34
N LEU A 15 -13.92 54.48 -6.84
CA LEU A 15 -12.71 54.15 -7.60
C LEU A 15 -11.66 53.44 -6.74
N VAL A 16 -11.46 53.89 -5.49
CA VAL A 16 -10.56 53.23 -4.55
C VAL A 16 -11.07 51.85 -4.16
N GLY A 17 -12.39 51.70 -3.95
CA GLY A 17 -13.01 50.40 -3.68
C GLY A 17 -12.84 49.40 -4.83
N MET A 18 -13.04 49.83 -6.07
CA MET A 18 -12.83 48.99 -7.25
C MET A 18 -11.35 48.62 -7.42
N ALA A 19 -10.43 49.56 -7.22
CA ALA A 19 -9.00 49.30 -7.30
C ALA A 19 -8.53 48.31 -6.22
N LEU A 20 -9.02 48.45 -4.98
CA LEU A 20 -8.73 47.50 -3.89
C LEU A 20 -9.33 46.12 -4.16
N CYS A 21 -10.53 46.05 -4.74
CA CYS A 21 -11.17 44.79 -5.10
C CYS A 21 -10.42 44.09 -6.24
N SER A 22 -9.97 44.83 -7.25
CA SER A 22 -9.12 44.29 -8.32
C SER A 22 -7.76 43.85 -7.79
N LEU A 23 -7.17 44.59 -6.86
CA LEU A 23 -5.91 44.21 -6.20
C LEU A 23 -6.09 42.94 -5.35
N TRP A 24 -7.22 42.81 -4.63
CA TRP A 24 -7.56 41.59 -3.88
C TRP A 24 -7.70 40.39 -4.81
N VAL A 25 -8.50 40.49 -5.87
CA VAL A 25 -8.68 39.40 -6.85
C VAL A 25 -7.35 39.03 -7.52
N TYR A 26 -6.48 40.01 -7.75
CA TYR A 26 -5.16 39.77 -8.31
C TYR A 26 -4.22 39.12 -7.29
N VAL A 27 -4.26 39.50 -6.01
CA VAL A 27 -3.47 38.86 -4.94
C VAL A 27 -3.98 37.43 -4.64
N GLU A 28 -5.29 37.20 -4.66
CA GLU A 28 -5.89 35.86 -4.53
C GLU A 28 -5.48 34.95 -5.69
N ASN A 29 -5.42 35.47 -6.92
CA ASN A 29 -5.01 34.70 -8.11
C ASN A 29 -3.49 34.59 -8.27
N TRP A 30 -2.69 35.47 -7.67
CA TRP A 30 -1.21 35.40 -7.70
C TRP A 30 -0.66 34.55 -6.55
N LEU A 31 -1.41 34.37 -5.47
CA LEU A 31 -1.18 33.26 -4.56
C LEU A 31 -1.60 31.96 -5.26
N LEU A 32 -0.73 31.52 -6.16
CA LEU A 32 -0.69 30.15 -6.68
C LEU A 32 -0.31 29.26 -5.50
N VAL A 33 -1.24 29.11 -4.55
CA VAL A 33 -1.20 28.06 -3.54
C VAL A 33 -1.45 26.79 -4.32
N SER A 34 -0.36 26.23 -4.86
CA SER A 34 -0.32 24.85 -5.27
C SER A 34 -0.67 24.05 -4.02
N TYR A 35 -1.94 23.67 -3.90
CA TYR A 35 -2.40 22.68 -2.94
C TYR A 35 -1.71 21.39 -3.33
N VAL A 36 -0.53 21.15 -2.78
CA VAL A 36 0.05 19.82 -2.77
C VAL A 36 -0.55 19.15 -1.53
N PRO A 37 -1.43 18.14 -1.69
CA PRO A 37 -2.03 17.46 -0.55
C PRO A 37 -0.98 16.55 0.11
N TYR A 38 -0.05 17.14 0.86
CA TYR A 38 0.85 16.39 1.72
C TYR A 38 0.14 16.04 3.01
N TYR A 39 -0.28 14.78 3.14
CA TYR A 39 -0.61 14.20 4.43
C TYR A 39 0.69 13.76 5.10
N LEU A 40 1.21 14.58 6.02
CA LEU A 40 2.28 14.18 6.94
C LEU A 40 1.75 13.11 7.89
N PRO A 41 2.33 11.90 7.94
CA PRO A 41 1.99 10.92 8.96
C PRO A 41 2.74 11.30 10.24
N CYS A 42 2.23 12.28 10.98
CA CYS A 42 2.72 12.54 12.33
C CYS A 42 2.15 11.44 13.26
N PRO A 43 2.98 10.65 13.97
CA PRO A 43 2.48 9.46 14.67
C PRO A 43 1.48 9.72 15.80
N GLU A 44 1.38 10.95 16.33
CA GLU A 44 0.68 11.18 17.61
C GLU A 44 -0.23 12.44 17.68
N ILE A 45 -0.27 13.33 16.68
CA ILE A 45 -1.01 14.63 16.81
C ILE A 45 -2.32 14.72 15.99
N PHE A 46 -2.60 13.81 15.04
CA PHE A 46 -3.87 13.86 14.28
C PHE A 46 -4.58 12.50 14.21
N ASN A 47 -4.94 11.94 15.37
CA ASN A 47 -6.00 10.91 15.44
C ASN A 47 -7.38 11.58 15.33
N MET A 48 -7.67 12.25 14.21
CA MET A 48 -9.02 12.75 13.95
C MET A 48 -9.80 11.65 13.21
N LYS A 49 -10.52 10.82 13.97
CA LYS A 49 -11.57 9.95 13.41
C LYS A 49 -12.65 10.84 12.80
N LEU A 50 -12.56 11.12 11.50
CA LEU A 50 -13.67 11.69 10.76
C LEU A 50 -14.70 10.59 10.53
N GLN A 51 -15.82 10.66 11.25
CA GLN A 51 -16.99 9.84 10.96
C GLN A 51 -17.60 10.31 9.64
N TYR A 52 -17.34 9.56 8.57
CA TYR A 52 -17.95 9.80 7.27
C TYR A 52 -19.36 9.19 7.25
N LYS A 53 -20.36 10.02 6.94
CA LYS A 53 -21.77 9.64 6.79
C LYS A 53 -22.15 9.80 5.31
N GLY A 54 -22.20 8.71 4.56
CA GLY A 54 -22.89 8.63 3.26
C GLY A 54 -22.06 8.08 2.09
N GLU A 55 -22.27 6.81 1.77
CA GLU A 55 -21.75 6.18 0.54
C GLU A 55 -22.51 6.72 -0.69
N LYS A 56 -21.78 7.29 -1.65
CA LYS A 56 -22.20 7.33 -3.05
C LYS A 56 -21.29 6.39 -3.84
N PRO A 57 -21.82 5.54 -4.75
CA PRO A 57 -20.98 4.70 -5.59
C PRO A 57 -20.13 5.58 -6.52
N PHE A 58 -18.83 5.63 -6.28
CA PHE A 58 -17.88 6.31 -7.17
C PHE A 58 -17.53 5.35 -8.31
N GLN A 59 -17.84 5.67 -9.56
CA GLN A 59 -17.27 4.94 -10.70
C GLN A 59 -15.94 5.61 -11.09
N PRO A 60 -14.80 4.90 -11.06
CA PRO A 60 -13.57 5.43 -11.62
C PRO A 60 -13.72 5.42 -13.15
N VAL A 61 -14.16 6.55 -13.70
CA VAL A 61 -13.98 6.86 -15.12
C VAL A 61 -13.05 8.06 -15.16
N THR A 62 -11.76 7.80 -15.09
CA THR A 62 -10.74 8.78 -15.48
C THR A 62 -10.20 8.39 -16.86
N SER A 63 -9.85 9.39 -17.64
CA SER A 63 -9.13 9.20 -18.91
C SER A 63 -7.87 8.35 -18.66
N PRO A 64 -7.41 7.55 -19.65
CA PRO A 64 -6.25 6.67 -19.51
C PRO A 64 -4.93 7.35 -19.13
N THR A 65 -4.90 8.68 -19.07
CA THR A 65 -3.70 9.52 -18.95
C THR A 65 -3.43 10.07 -17.55
N GLU A 66 -4.39 10.07 -16.61
CA GLU A 66 -4.15 10.56 -15.25
C GLU A 66 -4.44 9.48 -14.21
N LEU A 67 -3.38 9.01 -13.55
CA LEU A 67 -3.48 8.09 -12.43
C LEU A 67 -4.15 8.85 -11.27
N LEU A 68 -5.21 8.27 -10.69
CA LEU A 68 -5.79 8.79 -9.45
C LEU A 68 -4.68 8.89 -8.39
N THR A 69 -4.54 10.08 -7.78
CA THR A 69 -3.54 10.35 -6.73
C THR A 69 -4.12 10.25 -5.31
N LEU A 70 -5.45 10.22 -5.20
CA LEU A 70 -6.17 10.16 -3.93
C LEU A 70 -7.39 9.25 -4.05
N THR A 71 -7.67 8.46 -3.02
CA THR A 71 -8.87 7.64 -2.93
C THR A 71 -10.08 8.46 -2.46
N PRO A 72 -11.32 7.98 -2.66
CA PRO A 72 -12.53 8.64 -2.13
C PRO A 72 -12.55 8.80 -0.60
N TRP A 73 -11.77 8.01 0.14
CA TRP A 73 -11.61 8.13 1.60
C TRP A 73 -10.35 8.89 2.02
N LEU A 74 -9.77 9.67 1.10
CA LEU A 74 -8.64 10.57 1.33
C LEU A 74 -7.30 9.89 1.66
N ALA A 75 -7.12 8.62 1.26
CA ALA A 75 -5.80 7.99 1.29
C ALA A 75 -5.01 8.32 0.03
N PRO A 76 -3.70 8.65 0.12
CA PRO A 76 -2.87 8.85 -1.06
C PRO A 76 -2.68 7.54 -1.83
N ILE A 77 -2.68 7.66 -3.16
CA ILE A 77 -2.24 6.62 -4.09
C ILE A 77 -0.81 6.97 -4.49
N VAL A 78 0.15 6.24 -3.92
CA VAL A 78 1.58 6.49 -4.09
C VAL A 78 2.03 5.99 -5.46
N SER A 79 2.50 6.93 -6.27
CA SER A 79 3.07 6.70 -7.60
C SER A 79 4.26 7.63 -7.85
N GLU A 80 5.11 7.30 -8.82
CA GLU A 80 6.24 8.12 -9.24
C GLU A 80 5.82 9.58 -9.54
N GLY A 81 6.48 10.53 -8.87
CA GLY A 81 6.20 11.95 -8.97
C GLY A 81 5.04 12.46 -8.10
N THR A 82 4.44 11.63 -7.25
CA THR A 82 3.40 12.05 -6.28
C THR A 82 3.96 12.42 -4.91
N PHE A 83 5.26 12.25 -4.69
CA PHE A 83 5.92 12.50 -3.41
C PHE A 83 7.35 13.03 -3.63
N ASP A 84 7.88 13.69 -2.59
CA ASP A 84 9.27 14.13 -2.54
C ASP A 84 10.07 13.15 -1.66
N PRO A 85 10.97 12.33 -2.24
CA PRO A 85 11.73 11.34 -1.47
C PRO A 85 12.71 11.96 -0.48
N GLU A 86 13.30 13.12 -0.79
CA GLU A 86 14.25 13.79 0.09
C GLU A 86 13.53 14.35 1.32
N LEU A 87 12.41 15.04 1.10
CA LEU A 87 11.58 15.56 2.20
C LEU A 87 11.12 14.43 3.14
N LEU A 88 10.59 13.34 2.57
CA LEU A 88 10.15 12.20 3.37
C LEU A 88 11.31 11.55 4.13
N HIS A 89 12.48 11.42 3.51
CA HIS A 89 13.66 10.94 4.20
C HIS A 89 14.00 11.82 5.42
N HIS A 90 14.02 13.15 5.27
CA HIS A 90 14.30 14.08 6.38
C HIS A 90 13.24 14.03 7.49
N ILE A 91 11.98 13.76 7.17
CA ILE A 91 10.89 13.63 8.16
C ILE A 91 11.03 12.33 8.96
N TYR A 92 11.32 11.22 8.29
CA TYR A 92 11.28 9.89 8.90
C TYR A 92 12.61 9.45 9.51
N GLN A 93 13.74 9.92 9.00
CA GLN A 93 15.06 9.51 9.49
C GLN A 93 15.25 9.81 11.00
N PRO A 94 14.86 10.97 11.54
CA PRO A 94 14.99 11.27 12.97
C PRO A 94 14.13 10.39 13.87
N LEU A 95 13.07 9.76 13.33
CA LEU A 95 12.19 8.88 14.09
C LEU A 95 12.84 7.51 14.40
N ASN A 96 13.97 7.20 13.78
CA ASN A 96 14.75 5.98 14.01
C ASN A 96 13.90 4.69 13.91
N LEU A 97 12.97 4.67 12.95
CA LEU A 97 12.03 3.57 12.77
C LEU A 97 12.75 2.30 12.32
N THR A 98 12.25 1.16 12.76
CA THR A 98 12.62 -0.17 12.27
C THR A 98 11.48 -0.75 11.43
N VAL A 99 11.77 -1.06 10.18
CA VAL A 99 10.81 -1.63 9.22
C VAL A 99 11.05 -3.13 9.06
N GLY A 100 10.06 -3.93 9.44
CA GLY A 100 10.07 -5.36 9.22
C GLY A 100 9.61 -5.76 7.83
N VAL A 101 10.11 -6.88 7.33
CA VAL A 101 9.67 -7.51 6.08
C VAL A 101 9.44 -8.99 6.33
N THR A 102 8.24 -9.50 6.08
CA THR A 102 7.99 -10.95 6.09
C THR A 102 7.98 -11.50 4.68
N VAL A 103 8.72 -12.58 4.46
CA VAL A 103 8.68 -13.38 3.23
C VAL A 103 8.53 -14.87 3.56
N PHE A 104 7.79 -15.59 2.72
CA PHE A 104 7.59 -17.03 2.84
C PHE A 104 8.33 -17.73 1.71
N ALA A 105 9.28 -18.59 2.07
CA ALA A 105 10.13 -19.35 1.17
C ALA A 105 9.98 -20.83 1.49
N VAL A 106 9.00 -21.49 0.86
CA VAL A 106 8.64 -22.89 1.14
C VAL A 106 8.92 -23.75 -0.09
N GLY A 107 9.55 -24.90 0.12
CA GLY A 107 9.91 -25.82 -0.96
C GLY A 107 10.86 -25.15 -1.95
N THR A 108 10.50 -25.19 -3.24
CA THR A 108 11.28 -24.62 -4.34
C THR A 108 11.41 -23.09 -4.28
N TYR A 109 10.58 -22.39 -3.50
CA TYR A 109 10.64 -20.94 -3.38
C TYR A 109 11.85 -20.43 -2.57
N THR A 110 12.58 -21.32 -1.90
CA THR A 110 13.85 -20.98 -1.21
C THR A 110 14.90 -20.39 -2.15
N GLN A 111 14.90 -20.80 -3.42
CA GLN A 111 15.82 -20.27 -4.43
C GLN A 111 15.68 -18.75 -4.65
N PHE A 112 14.49 -18.18 -4.41
CA PHE A 112 14.22 -16.77 -4.70
C PHE A 112 14.73 -15.86 -3.59
N VAL A 113 15.01 -16.41 -2.41
CA VAL A 113 15.43 -15.64 -1.22
C VAL A 113 16.68 -14.83 -1.50
N GLN A 114 17.64 -15.39 -2.25
CA GLN A 114 18.88 -14.66 -2.58
C GLN A 114 18.58 -13.39 -3.36
N HIS A 115 17.91 -13.52 -4.51
CA HIS A 115 17.58 -12.38 -5.36
C HIS A 115 16.68 -11.36 -4.66
N PHE A 116 15.72 -11.83 -3.86
CA PHE A 116 14.87 -10.95 -3.06
C PHE A 116 15.70 -10.12 -2.09
N LEU A 117 16.55 -10.75 -1.28
CA LEU A 117 17.31 -10.04 -0.25
C LEU A 117 18.41 -9.15 -0.84
N GLU A 118 19.13 -9.60 -1.88
CA GLU A 118 20.14 -8.78 -2.56
C GLU A 118 19.54 -7.51 -3.16
N SER A 119 18.38 -7.64 -3.83
CA SER A 119 17.68 -6.47 -4.38
C SER A 119 17.08 -5.58 -3.28
N ALA A 120 16.60 -6.16 -2.17
CA ALA A 120 16.12 -5.39 -1.02
C ALA A 120 17.25 -4.58 -0.37
N GLU A 121 18.46 -5.15 -0.23
CA GLU A 121 19.63 -4.41 0.25
C GLU A 121 20.06 -3.27 -0.67
N GLN A 122 19.70 -3.31 -1.95
CA GLN A 122 19.98 -2.24 -2.90
C GLN A 122 18.91 -1.13 -2.89
N PHE A 123 17.65 -1.45 -2.63
CA PHE A 123 16.55 -0.51 -2.89
C PHE A 123 15.57 -0.29 -1.74
N PHE A 124 15.41 -1.26 -0.84
CA PHE A 124 14.37 -1.22 0.19
C PHE A 124 14.82 -0.45 1.42
N MET A 125 14.12 0.63 1.73
CA MET A 125 14.25 1.44 2.94
C MET A 125 15.72 1.80 3.22
N GLN A 126 16.40 2.33 2.20
CA GLN A 126 17.81 2.73 2.31
C GLN A 126 17.99 3.78 3.40
N GLY A 127 19.00 3.58 4.26
CA GLY A 127 19.25 4.43 5.42
C GLY A 127 18.34 4.20 6.62
N PHE A 128 17.40 3.27 6.55
CA PHE A 128 16.56 2.85 7.68
C PHE A 128 17.00 1.51 8.25
N ARG A 129 16.59 1.25 9.49
CA ARG A 129 16.75 -0.06 10.14
C ARG A 129 15.73 -1.03 9.54
N VAL A 130 16.19 -2.21 9.15
CA VAL A 130 15.33 -3.22 8.51
C VAL A 130 15.52 -4.59 9.15
N HIS A 131 14.41 -5.30 9.37
CA HIS A 131 14.44 -6.66 9.88
C HIS A 131 13.68 -7.59 8.94
N TYR A 132 14.40 -8.45 8.24
CA TYR A 132 13.82 -9.48 7.38
C TYR A 132 13.48 -10.72 8.20
N TYR A 133 12.24 -11.19 8.07
CA TYR A 133 11.72 -12.41 8.64
C TYR A 133 11.46 -13.41 7.51
N VAL A 134 12.37 -14.37 7.36
CA VAL A 134 12.32 -15.39 6.31
C VAL A 134 11.68 -16.64 6.91
N PHE A 135 10.40 -16.86 6.62
CA PHE A 135 9.67 -18.07 7.02
C PHE A 135 9.95 -19.19 6.02
N THR A 136 10.48 -20.32 6.50
CA THR A 136 10.90 -21.43 5.62
C THR A 136 10.74 -22.78 6.29
N ASN A 137 10.48 -23.83 5.51
CA ASN A 137 10.53 -25.22 5.97
C ASN A 137 11.95 -25.81 5.90
N ASP A 138 12.88 -25.12 5.24
CA ASP A 138 14.29 -25.50 5.15
C ASP A 138 15.18 -24.28 5.50
N PRO A 139 15.55 -24.12 6.78
CA PRO A 139 16.45 -23.07 7.22
C PRO A 139 17.85 -23.15 6.59
N THR A 140 18.28 -24.35 6.16
CA THR A 140 19.63 -24.54 5.61
C THR A 140 19.75 -24.08 4.16
N ALA A 141 18.63 -24.03 3.44
CA ALA A 141 18.52 -23.51 2.08
C ALA A 141 18.51 -21.97 2.01
N VAL A 142 18.40 -21.26 3.14
CA VAL A 142 18.41 -19.80 3.15
C VAL A 142 19.85 -19.28 3.01
N PRO A 143 20.15 -18.50 1.96
CA PRO A 143 21.50 -18.00 1.72
C PRO A 143 21.93 -17.01 2.79
N ARG A 144 23.23 -17.01 3.11
CA ARG A 144 23.85 -15.95 3.92
C ARG A 144 24.25 -14.82 3.00
N ILE A 145 23.63 -13.66 3.17
CA ILE A 145 23.98 -12.45 2.43
C ILE A 145 24.65 -11.43 3.34
N GLN A 146 25.42 -10.52 2.76
CA GLN A 146 25.95 -9.36 3.49
C GLN A 146 24.84 -8.31 3.63
N LEU A 147 24.67 -7.80 4.84
CA LEU A 147 23.65 -6.81 5.17
C LEU A 147 24.29 -5.46 5.49
N GLY A 148 23.60 -4.39 5.12
CA GLY A 148 23.95 -3.03 5.53
C GLY A 148 23.82 -2.82 7.04
N SER A 149 24.39 -1.72 7.53
CA SER A 149 24.33 -1.36 8.95
C SER A 149 22.88 -1.20 9.42
N GLY A 150 22.56 -1.76 10.60
CA GLY A 150 21.22 -1.69 11.18
C GLY A 150 20.19 -2.62 10.52
N ARG A 151 20.64 -3.59 9.71
CA ARG A 151 19.78 -4.53 8.99
C ARG A 151 20.03 -5.97 9.44
N LEU A 152 18.96 -6.73 9.62
CA LEU A 152 18.99 -8.07 10.23
C LEU A 152 18.13 -9.04 9.43
N VAL A 153 18.56 -10.31 9.37
CA VAL A 153 17.76 -11.41 8.85
C VAL A 153 17.52 -12.40 9.99
N SER A 154 16.27 -12.79 10.22
CA SER A 154 15.86 -13.88 11.08
C SER A 154 15.19 -14.97 10.25
N ILE A 155 15.76 -16.17 10.34
CA ILE A 155 15.20 -17.37 9.69
C ILE A 155 14.24 -18.01 10.68
N ILE A 156 12.98 -18.15 10.28
CA ILE A 156 11.90 -18.67 11.12
C ILE A 156 11.44 -20.01 10.55
N PRO A 157 11.77 -21.13 11.20
CA PRO A 157 11.32 -22.44 10.77
C PRO A 157 9.79 -22.54 10.85
N ILE A 158 9.16 -23.04 9.79
CA ILE A 158 7.73 -23.37 9.76
C ILE A 158 7.54 -24.82 9.33
N GLN A 159 6.44 -25.43 9.77
CA GLN A 159 6.11 -26.81 9.39
C GLN A 159 5.60 -26.87 7.95
N THR A 160 6.09 -27.85 7.18
CA THR A 160 5.53 -28.21 5.87
C THR A 160 4.22 -28.97 6.05
N HIS A 161 3.20 -28.55 5.31
CA HIS A 161 1.95 -29.30 5.15
C HIS A 161 1.87 -29.83 3.72
N SER A 162 1.29 -31.02 3.55
CA SER A 162 1.32 -31.79 2.29
C SER A 162 0.46 -31.20 1.15
N ARG A 163 -0.27 -30.10 1.40
CA ARG A 163 -1.12 -29.42 0.42
C ARG A 163 -0.73 -27.96 0.31
N TRP A 164 -0.38 -27.51 -0.90
CA TRP A 164 -0.01 -26.12 -1.18
C TRP A 164 -1.13 -25.13 -0.78
N GLU A 165 -2.39 -25.58 -0.83
CA GLU A 165 -3.55 -24.81 -0.37
C GLU A 165 -3.43 -24.47 1.12
N GLU A 166 -2.87 -25.35 1.95
CA GLU A 166 -2.67 -25.07 3.38
C GLU A 166 -1.51 -24.10 3.65
N ILE A 167 -0.54 -23.98 2.73
CA ILE A 167 0.62 -23.08 2.86
C ILE A 167 0.16 -21.61 2.68
N SER A 168 -0.61 -21.33 1.62
CA SER A 168 -1.17 -19.99 1.38
C SER A 168 -2.12 -19.57 2.52
N THR A 169 -3.01 -20.50 2.89
CA THR A 169 -4.06 -20.29 3.90
C THR A 169 -3.50 -19.95 5.30
N ARG A 170 -2.27 -20.36 5.60
CA ARG A 170 -1.60 -20.10 6.89
C ARG A 170 -0.69 -18.88 6.92
N ARG A 171 -0.39 -18.22 5.79
CA ARG A 171 0.47 -17.02 5.80
C ARG A 171 -0.07 -15.95 6.77
N MET A 172 -1.37 -15.70 6.70
CA MET A 172 -2.08 -14.77 7.59
C MET A 172 -1.97 -15.18 9.07
N GLU A 173 -2.09 -16.48 9.37
CA GLU A 173 -1.95 -17.02 10.73
C GLU A 173 -0.52 -16.79 11.24
N THR A 174 0.46 -17.29 10.51
CA THR A 174 1.89 -17.26 10.87
C THR A 174 2.37 -15.82 11.07
N ILE A 175 1.97 -14.89 10.19
CA ILE A 175 2.30 -13.46 10.35
C ILE A 175 1.69 -12.93 11.66
N SER A 176 0.40 -13.18 11.90
CA SER A 176 -0.28 -12.67 13.10
C SER A 176 0.32 -13.23 14.40
N GLN A 177 0.65 -14.52 14.43
CA GLN A 177 1.30 -15.18 15.57
C GLN A 177 2.70 -14.60 15.80
N HIS A 178 3.50 -14.49 14.74
CA HIS A 178 4.85 -13.95 14.86
C HIS A 178 4.88 -12.50 15.36
N ILE A 179 3.94 -11.66 14.91
CA ILE A 179 3.81 -10.29 15.43
C ILE A 179 3.48 -10.33 16.93
N ALA A 180 2.47 -11.11 17.33
CA ALA A 180 2.03 -11.20 18.72
C ALA A 180 3.14 -11.70 19.66
N GLU A 181 3.91 -12.69 19.22
CA GLU A 181 4.96 -13.29 20.04
C GLU A 181 6.22 -12.43 20.11
N ARG A 182 6.61 -11.82 18.98
CA ARG A 182 7.95 -11.26 18.83
C ARG A 182 8.00 -9.93 18.09
N ALA A 183 7.52 -9.86 16.86
CA ALA A 183 7.84 -8.74 15.97
C ALA A 183 7.34 -7.38 16.52
N HIS A 184 6.24 -7.34 17.29
CA HIS A 184 5.75 -6.09 17.89
C HIS A 184 6.76 -5.36 18.79
N ARG A 185 7.83 -6.03 19.24
CA ARG A 185 8.91 -5.43 20.04
C ARG A 185 10.14 -5.05 19.22
N GLU A 186 10.22 -5.50 17.98
CA GLU A 186 11.39 -5.37 17.12
C GLU A 186 11.17 -4.32 16.02
N ILE A 187 9.92 -4.09 15.61
CA ILE A 187 9.59 -3.29 14.43
C ILE A 187 8.41 -2.33 14.68
N ASP A 188 8.43 -1.19 14.00
CA ASP A 188 7.35 -0.19 14.00
C ASP A 188 6.34 -0.45 12.87
N TYR A 189 6.87 -0.79 11.70
CA TYR A 189 6.11 -1.08 10.48
C TYR A 189 6.48 -2.47 9.95
N LEU A 190 5.54 -3.12 9.27
CA LEU A 190 5.73 -4.40 8.62
C LEU A 190 5.23 -4.36 7.19
N PHE A 191 6.04 -4.85 6.25
CA PHE A 191 5.59 -5.22 4.92
C PHE A 191 5.59 -6.74 4.76
N CYS A 192 4.50 -7.26 4.21
CA CYS A 192 4.35 -8.66 3.86
C CYS A 192 4.45 -8.78 2.34
N LEU A 193 5.55 -9.39 1.89
CA LEU A 193 5.94 -9.41 0.48
C LEU A 193 6.08 -10.86 0.01
N ASN A 194 5.76 -11.13 -1.26
CA ASN A 194 6.09 -12.41 -1.86
C ASN A 194 7.59 -12.51 -2.16
N VAL A 195 8.17 -13.69 -1.94
CA VAL A 195 9.61 -13.93 -2.11
C VAL A 195 10.03 -14.05 -3.58
N ASP A 196 9.10 -14.36 -4.47
CA ASP A 196 9.31 -14.62 -5.90
C ASP A 196 9.31 -13.34 -6.75
N MET A 197 9.76 -12.25 -6.13
CA MET A 197 9.77 -10.89 -6.66
C MET A 197 11.10 -10.21 -6.30
N VAL A 198 11.47 -9.17 -7.05
CA VAL A 198 12.71 -8.41 -6.85
C VAL A 198 12.44 -6.92 -6.86
N PHE A 199 13.21 -6.19 -6.04
CA PHE A 199 13.22 -4.74 -6.07
C PHE A 199 14.05 -4.27 -7.27
N ARG A 200 13.47 -3.39 -8.07
CA ARG A 200 14.08 -2.85 -9.30
C ARG A 200 14.54 -1.40 -9.14
N ASN A 201 13.88 -0.67 -8.25
CA ASN A 201 14.08 0.76 -7.99
C ASN A 201 13.78 1.05 -6.52
N PRO A 202 14.16 2.24 -5.99
CA PRO A 202 14.00 2.57 -4.58
C PRO A 202 12.59 2.29 -4.05
N TRP A 203 12.50 1.81 -2.81
CA TRP A 203 11.25 1.62 -2.09
C TRP A 203 11.44 2.22 -0.70
N GLY A 204 10.77 3.32 -0.39
CA GLY A 204 11.14 4.13 0.76
C GLY A 204 9.98 4.49 1.70
N PRO A 205 10.20 5.48 2.57
CA PRO A 205 9.24 5.91 3.59
C PRO A 205 7.94 6.47 2.99
N GLU A 206 7.91 6.80 1.70
CA GLU A 206 6.68 7.15 0.98
C GLU A 206 5.62 6.04 1.07
N THR A 207 6.02 4.80 1.32
CA THR A 207 5.14 3.64 1.41
C THR A 207 4.58 3.41 2.83
N LEU A 208 5.10 4.09 3.86
CA LEU A 208 4.69 3.86 5.25
C LEU A 208 3.31 4.43 5.57
N GLY A 209 2.43 3.64 6.15
CA GLY A 209 1.08 4.06 6.57
C GLY A 209 0.53 3.17 7.68
N ASP A 210 -0.62 3.52 8.24
CA ASP A 210 -1.31 2.68 9.23
C ASP A 210 -1.63 1.31 8.64
N LEU A 211 -2.22 1.30 7.44
CA LEU A 211 -2.48 0.10 6.65
C LEU A 211 -2.23 0.43 5.18
N VAL A 212 -1.50 -0.46 4.50
CA VAL A 212 -0.96 -0.26 3.14
C VAL A 212 -1.41 -1.42 2.25
N ALA A 213 -1.90 -1.09 1.05
CA ALA A 213 -2.32 -2.07 0.05
C ALA A 213 -1.77 -1.68 -1.32
N ALA A 214 -1.35 -2.65 -2.15
CA ALA A 214 -0.94 -2.39 -3.53
C ALA A 214 -2.02 -2.80 -4.53
N ILE A 215 -2.27 -1.95 -5.52
CA ILE A 215 -3.22 -2.25 -6.61
C ILE A 215 -2.63 -3.36 -7.47
N HIS A 216 -3.42 -4.40 -7.76
CA HIS A 216 -2.97 -5.53 -8.56
C HIS A 216 -2.73 -5.12 -10.03
N PRO A 217 -1.59 -5.50 -10.63
CA PRO A 217 -1.20 -5.09 -11.98
C PRO A 217 -2.09 -5.69 -13.08
N GLY A 218 -2.80 -6.77 -12.79
CA GLY A 218 -3.80 -7.35 -13.69
C GLY A 218 -5.12 -6.56 -13.79
N TYR A 219 -5.42 -5.68 -12.84
CA TYR A 219 -6.77 -5.11 -12.67
C TYR A 219 -6.81 -3.58 -12.50
N PHE A 220 -5.67 -2.88 -12.47
CA PHE A 220 -5.64 -1.43 -12.25
C PHE A 220 -6.30 -0.59 -13.35
N ALA A 221 -6.44 -1.12 -14.57
CA ALA A 221 -6.99 -0.44 -15.74
C ALA A 221 -8.34 -0.99 -16.20
N VAL A 222 -8.95 -1.92 -15.45
CA VAL A 222 -10.24 -2.53 -15.81
C VAL A 222 -11.33 -2.09 -14.84
N PRO A 223 -12.60 -2.04 -15.28
CA PRO A 223 -13.69 -1.66 -14.40
C PRO A 223 -13.95 -2.74 -13.33
N ARG A 224 -14.54 -2.32 -12.20
CA ARG A 224 -14.76 -3.18 -11.02
C ARG A 224 -15.48 -4.50 -11.29
N GLN A 225 -16.33 -4.53 -12.32
CA GLN A 225 -17.11 -5.71 -12.70
C GLN A 225 -16.20 -6.85 -13.19
N GLN A 226 -14.98 -6.52 -13.61
CA GLN A 226 -13.98 -7.50 -14.02
C GLN A 226 -13.03 -7.89 -12.88
N PHE A 227 -13.16 -7.29 -11.69
CA PHE A 227 -12.37 -7.70 -10.54
C PHE A 227 -12.78 -9.11 -10.11
N PRO A 228 -11.82 -10.02 -9.93
CA PRO A 228 -12.12 -11.41 -9.70
C PRO A 228 -12.34 -11.66 -8.20
N TYR A 229 -13.14 -10.82 -7.55
CA TYR A 229 -13.53 -11.06 -6.16
C TYR A 229 -14.29 -12.39 -6.02
N GLU A 230 -14.34 -12.91 -4.80
CA GLU A 230 -15.24 -14.00 -4.47
C GLU A 230 -16.70 -13.53 -4.63
N ARG A 231 -17.46 -14.21 -5.50
CA ARG A 231 -18.86 -13.83 -5.83
C ARG A 231 -19.89 -14.76 -5.21
N ARG A 232 -19.49 -15.85 -4.56
CA ARG A 232 -20.40 -16.76 -3.85
C ARG A 232 -20.78 -16.18 -2.49
N PRO A 233 -22.06 -15.85 -2.23
CA PRO A 233 -22.49 -15.24 -0.97
C PRO A 233 -22.25 -16.08 0.28
N LEU A 234 -22.02 -17.39 0.12
CA LEU A 234 -21.72 -18.30 1.22
C LEU A 234 -20.29 -18.16 1.76
N SER A 235 -19.37 -17.57 0.99
CA SER A 235 -18.01 -17.29 1.45
C SER A 235 -17.98 -16.01 2.27
N THR A 236 -17.20 -16.01 3.35
CA THR A 236 -16.87 -14.81 4.11
C THR A 236 -16.03 -13.80 3.33
N ALA A 237 -15.44 -14.19 2.20
CA ALA A 237 -14.74 -13.30 1.28
C ALA A 237 -15.67 -12.65 0.22
N PHE A 238 -16.97 -12.95 0.23
CA PHE A 238 -17.93 -12.46 -0.76
C PHE A 238 -17.89 -10.94 -0.95
N VAL A 239 -17.86 -10.47 -2.20
CA VAL A 239 -18.00 -9.06 -2.56
C VAL A 239 -19.11 -8.90 -3.60
N ALA A 240 -20.09 -8.04 -3.30
CA ALA A 240 -21.20 -7.78 -4.21
C ALA A 240 -20.76 -6.96 -5.44
N ASP A 241 -21.53 -6.99 -6.53
CA ASP A 241 -21.17 -6.31 -7.80
C ASP A 241 -21.02 -4.79 -7.68
N GLY A 242 -21.75 -4.17 -6.75
CA GLY A 242 -21.68 -2.73 -6.45
C GLY A 242 -20.59 -2.35 -5.44
N GLU A 243 -19.95 -3.33 -4.81
CA GLU A 243 -18.96 -3.15 -3.74
C GLU A 243 -17.52 -3.24 -4.31
N GLY A 244 -16.55 -2.69 -3.57
CA GLY A 244 -15.14 -2.70 -3.94
C GLY A 244 -14.67 -1.41 -4.62
N ASP A 245 -13.46 -0.99 -4.25
CA ASP A 245 -12.82 0.23 -4.76
C ASP A 245 -11.71 -0.10 -5.77
N PHE A 246 -10.79 -0.98 -5.35
CA PHE A 246 -9.69 -1.51 -6.15
C PHE A 246 -9.56 -3.00 -5.90
N TYR A 247 -9.00 -3.72 -6.88
CA TYR A 247 -8.52 -5.07 -6.63
C TYR A 247 -7.06 -5.01 -6.17
N TYR A 248 -6.81 -5.38 -4.93
CA TYR A 248 -5.49 -5.37 -4.30
C TYR A 248 -4.79 -6.71 -4.47
N GLY A 249 -3.48 -6.67 -4.70
CA GLY A 249 -2.68 -7.89 -4.84
C GLY A 249 -2.19 -8.42 -3.49
N GLY A 250 -2.40 -9.72 -3.25
CA GLY A 250 -1.98 -10.41 -2.03
C GLY A 250 -0.46 -10.57 -1.89
N ALA A 251 0.29 -10.19 -2.93
CA ALA A 251 1.75 -10.19 -2.93
C ALA A 251 2.37 -9.01 -2.16
N VAL A 252 1.61 -7.94 -1.91
CA VAL A 252 2.09 -6.74 -1.21
C VAL A 252 1.00 -6.17 -0.33
N PHE A 253 1.23 -6.19 0.98
CA PHE A 253 0.48 -5.38 1.94
C PHE A 253 1.38 -5.03 3.13
N GLY A 254 0.95 -4.10 3.98
CA GLY A 254 1.74 -3.73 5.14
C GLY A 254 1.09 -2.67 6.00
N GLY A 255 1.88 -2.04 6.85
CA GLY A 255 1.47 -0.92 7.69
C GLY A 255 2.14 -0.95 9.06
N ARG A 256 1.56 -0.25 10.05
CA ARG A 256 2.05 -0.34 11.44
C ARG A 256 1.90 -1.77 11.94
N ALA A 257 2.87 -2.29 12.70
CA ALA A 257 2.88 -3.68 13.15
C ALA A 257 1.56 -4.11 13.82
N ALA A 258 1.00 -3.26 14.70
CA ALA A 258 -0.28 -3.52 15.37
C ALA A 258 -1.47 -3.57 14.39
N ARG A 259 -1.47 -2.77 13.32
CA ARG A 259 -2.52 -2.79 12.30
C ARG A 259 -2.42 -4.03 11.41
N VAL A 260 -1.21 -4.44 11.05
CA VAL A 260 -0.98 -5.66 10.29
C VAL A 260 -1.39 -6.89 11.09
N TYR A 261 -1.14 -6.92 12.40
CA TYR A 261 -1.64 -7.97 13.30
C TYR A 261 -3.17 -8.13 13.22
N GLU A 262 -3.93 -7.05 13.44
CA GLU A 262 -5.40 -7.11 13.40
C GLU A 262 -5.95 -7.43 12.00
N PHE A 263 -5.26 -6.96 10.96
CA PHE A 263 -5.62 -7.23 9.59
C PHE A 263 -5.47 -8.72 9.25
N THR A 264 -4.28 -9.28 9.47
CA THR A 264 -3.94 -10.68 9.20
C THR A 264 -4.77 -11.64 10.05
N ARG A 265 -4.95 -11.36 11.34
CA ARG A 265 -5.85 -12.13 12.21
C ARG A 265 -7.28 -12.15 11.67
N GLY A 266 -7.79 -11.02 11.20
CA GLY A 266 -9.14 -10.94 10.60
C GLY A 266 -9.28 -11.75 9.32
N CYS A 267 -8.28 -11.69 8.42
CA CYS A 267 -8.25 -12.53 7.22
C CYS A 267 -8.23 -14.02 7.57
N HIS A 268 -7.37 -14.42 8.51
CA HIS A 268 -7.27 -15.80 8.97
C HIS A 268 -8.60 -16.32 9.56
N MET A 269 -9.31 -15.51 10.34
CA MET A 269 -10.63 -15.90 10.87
C MET A 269 -11.67 -16.13 9.76
N GLY A 270 -11.69 -15.29 8.72
CA GLY A 270 -12.56 -15.49 7.56
C GLY A 270 -12.22 -16.78 6.80
N ILE A 271 -10.93 -17.01 6.60
CA ILE A 271 -10.41 -18.25 6.01
C ILE A 271 -10.86 -19.50 6.80
N LEU A 272 -10.76 -19.48 8.14
CA LEU A 272 -11.19 -20.59 8.97
C LEU A 272 -12.70 -20.83 8.90
N ALA A 273 -13.50 -19.76 8.84
CA ALA A 273 -14.94 -19.87 8.68
C ALA A 273 -15.33 -20.47 7.33
N ASP A 274 -14.67 -20.07 6.24
CA ASP A 274 -14.86 -20.67 4.92
C ASP A 274 -14.47 -22.16 4.93
N LYS A 275 -13.31 -22.50 5.52
CA LYS A 275 -12.87 -23.88 5.68
C LYS A 275 -13.89 -24.73 6.46
N ALA A 276 -14.44 -24.20 7.55
CA ALA A 276 -15.48 -24.88 8.34
C ALA A 276 -16.77 -25.11 7.54
N ASN A 277 -17.06 -24.26 6.56
CA ASN A 277 -18.20 -24.40 5.65
C ASN A 277 -17.88 -25.18 4.37
N GLY A 278 -16.67 -25.76 4.25
CA GLY A 278 -16.24 -26.50 3.06
C GLY A 278 -16.02 -25.62 1.83
N ILE A 279 -15.75 -24.33 2.02
CA ILE A 279 -15.55 -23.34 0.98
C ILE A 279 -14.07 -22.97 0.91
N MET A 280 -13.55 -22.85 -0.31
CA MET A 280 -12.28 -22.20 -0.59
C MET A 280 -12.56 -21.02 -1.51
N ALA A 281 -12.21 -19.82 -1.07
CA ALA A 281 -12.43 -18.61 -1.85
C ALA A 281 -11.69 -18.65 -3.21
N ALA A 282 -12.23 -17.96 -4.22
CA ALA A 282 -11.80 -18.02 -5.61
C ALA A 282 -10.28 -17.81 -5.81
N TRP A 283 -9.71 -16.87 -5.06
CA TRP A 283 -8.26 -16.58 -5.01
C TRP A 283 -7.69 -16.73 -3.61
N GLN A 284 -8.15 -17.75 -2.89
CA GLN A 284 -7.67 -18.12 -1.55
C GLN A 284 -7.51 -16.89 -0.63
N GLU A 285 -6.30 -16.59 -0.14
CA GLU A 285 -6.09 -15.49 0.81
C GLU A 285 -6.31 -14.10 0.19
N GLU A 286 -6.08 -13.93 -1.12
CA GLU A 286 -6.23 -12.65 -1.81
C GLU A 286 -7.70 -12.22 -1.84
N SER A 287 -8.62 -13.17 -1.92
CA SER A 287 -10.06 -12.91 -1.79
C SER A 287 -10.42 -12.37 -0.41
N HIS A 288 -9.94 -12.99 0.66
CA HIS A 288 -10.19 -12.52 2.03
C HIS A 288 -9.50 -11.17 2.31
N LEU A 289 -8.29 -10.96 1.79
CA LEU A 289 -7.56 -9.71 1.85
C LEU A 289 -8.36 -8.56 1.20
N ASN A 290 -8.89 -8.78 0.00
CA ASN A 290 -9.72 -7.79 -0.69
C ASN A 290 -11.01 -7.49 0.08
N ARG A 291 -11.71 -8.52 0.59
CA ARG A 291 -12.87 -8.32 1.47
C ARG A 291 -12.52 -7.51 2.72
N ARG A 292 -11.35 -7.77 3.30
CA ARG A 292 -10.89 -7.07 4.51
C ARG A 292 -10.59 -5.60 4.21
N PHE A 293 -9.94 -5.27 3.09
CA PHE A 293 -9.68 -3.88 2.71
C PHE A 293 -10.94 -3.07 2.38
N ILE A 294 -12.00 -3.72 1.90
CA ILE A 294 -13.28 -3.04 1.69
C ILE A 294 -13.86 -2.52 3.01
N SER A 295 -13.78 -3.34 4.07
CA SER A 295 -14.27 -3.00 5.42
C SER A 295 -13.25 -2.19 6.25
N HIS A 296 -11.96 -2.30 5.93
CA HIS A 296 -10.85 -1.63 6.62
C HIS A 296 -10.01 -0.89 5.57
N LYS A 297 -10.46 0.31 5.21
CA LYS A 297 -9.84 1.10 4.15
C LYS A 297 -8.35 1.33 4.44
N PRO A 298 -7.43 1.04 3.49
CA PRO A 298 -6.01 1.31 3.69
C PRO A 298 -5.78 2.82 3.78
N SER A 299 -4.93 3.25 4.72
CA SER A 299 -4.52 4.66 4.84
C SER A 299 -3.56 5.09 3.72
N LYS A 300 -3.05 4.13 2.96
CA LYS A 300 -2.12 4.34 1.85
C LYS A 300 -2.30 3.26 0.82
N VAL A 301 -2.44 3.65 -0.44
CA VAL A 301 -2.56 2.72 -1.57
C VAL A 301 -1.31 2.88 -2.43
N LEU A 302 -0.68 1.78 -2.82
CA LEU A 302 0.46 1.80 -3.73
C LEU A 302 -0.03 1.53 -5.15
N SER A 303 0.48 2.32 -6.11
CA SER A 303 0.23 2.08 -7.53
C SER A 303 0.82 0.73 -7.97
N PRO A 304 0.47 0.24 -9.18
CA PRO A 304 1.09 -0.96 -9.74
C PRO A 304 2.61 -0.87 -9.94
N GLU A 305 3.22 0.32 -9.78
CA GLU A 305 4.69 0.46 -9.77
C GLU A 305 5.34 -0.33 -8.63
N TYR A 306 4.62 -0.54 -7.52
CA TYR A 306 5.08 -1.28 -6.35
C TYR A 306 4.67 -2.76 -6.38
N LEU A 307 3.99 -3.22 -7.44
CA LEU A 307 3.64 -4.61 -7.66
C LEU A 307 3.39 -4.83 -9.15
N TRP A 308 4.39 -5.34 -9.87
CA TRP A 308 4.32 -5.54 -11.32
C TRP A 308 4.60 -6.98 -11.77
N ASP A 309 3.96 -7.38 -12.88
CA ASP A 309 4.26 -8.64 -13.57
C ASP A 309 5.24 -8.34 -14.70
N ASP A 310 6.49 -8.77 -14.53
CA ASP A 310 7.61 -8.43 -15.42
C ASP A 310 7.47 -9.04 -16.83
N ARG A 311 6.55 -10.01 -17.00
CA ARG A 311 6.20 -10.58 -18.32
C ARG A 311 5.31 -9.65 -19.14
N LYS A 312 4.75 -8.60 -18.52
CA LYS A 312 3.88 -7.62 -19.20
C LYS A 312 4.67 -6.36 -19.55
N PRO A 313 4.42 -5.76 -20.73
CA PRO A 313 5.02 -4.49 -21.06
C PRO A 313 4.58 -3.40 -20.08
N GLN A 314 5.53 -2.58 -19.63
CA GLN A 314 5.24 -1.43 -18.79
C GLN A 314 4.43 -0.39 -19.61
N PRO A 315 3.20 -0.05 -19.19
CA PRO A 315 2.42 0.98 -19.87
C PRO A 315 2.99 2.38 -19.56
N PRO A 316 2.81 3.38 -20.45
CA PRO A 316 3.33 4.73 -20.24
C PRO A 316 2.84 5.44 -18.97
N SER A 317 1.71 5.00 -18.41
CA SER A 317 1.14 5.55 -17.18
C SER A 317 1.90 5.14 -15.91
N LEU A 318 2.71 4.08 -15.96
CA LEU A 318 3.61 3.69 -14.87
C LEU A 318 5.00 4.15 -15.25
N LYS A 319 5.59 5.04 -14.46
CA LYS A 319 6.86 5.70 -14.82
C LYS A 319 8.04 4.89 -14.33
N LEU A 320 7.93 4.26 -13.16
CA LEU A 320 9.04 3.56 -12.53
C LEU A 320 8.58 2.29 -11.82
N ILE A 321 8.90 1.11 -12.36
CA ILE A 321 8.64 -0.16 -11.70
C ILE A 321 9.63 -0.37 -10.55
N ARG A 322 9.14 -0.51 -9.32
CA ARG A 322 9.92 -0.64 -8.09
C ARG A 322 10.02 -2.07 -7.60
N PHE A 323 9.01 -2.89 -7.87
CA PHE A 323 8.98 -4.29 -7.42
C PHE A 323 8.24 -5.15 -8.44
N SER A 324 8.92 -6.15 -9.01
CA SER A 324 8.36 -6.99 -10.07
C SER A 324 8.70 -8.47 -9.90
N THR A 325 7.89 -9.33 -10.51
CA THR A 325 8.08 -10.79 -10.47
C THR A 325 9.40 -11.19 -11.10
N LEU A 326 10.10 -12.19 -10.54
CA LEU A 326 11.15 -12.88 -11.29
C LEU A 326 10.53 -13.67 -12.44
N ASP A 327 11.28 -13.84 -13.53
CA ASP A 327 10.85 -14.71 -14.62
C ASP A 327 10.80 -16.15 -14.10
N LYS A 328 9.66 -16.82 -14.32
CA LYS A 328 9.38 -18.15 -13.77
C LYS A 328 9.09 -19.07 -14.93
N ASP A 329 9.91 -20.10 -15.10
CA ASP A 329 9.41 -21.34 -15.69
C ASP A 329 8.36 -21.89 -14.72
N THR A 330 7.08 -21.85 -15.11
CA THR A 330 5.95 -22.01 -14.19
C THR A 330 5.62 -23.47 -13.89
N ASP A 331 6.17 -24.40 -14.67
CA ASP A 331 5.79 -25.82 -14.65
C ASP A 331 6.34 -26.60 -13.44
N TRP A 332 7.33 -26.07 -12.72
CA TRP A 332 8.01 -26.81 -11.65
C TRP A 332 7.82 -26.23 -10.24
N LEU A 333 7.27 -25.02 -10.12
CA LEU A 333 7.06 -24.34 -8.83
C LEU A 333 5.82 -24.83 -8.05
N ARG A 334 4.96 -25.64 -8.69
CA ARG A 334 3.72 -26.17 -8.09
C ARG A 334 3.82 -27.66 -7.70
N SER A 335 4.99 -28.27 -7.90
CA SER A 335 5.26 -29.70 -7.70
C SER A 335 5.49 -30.09 -6.26
#